data_AF-A0A9P7DQK2-F1
#
_entry.id   AF-A0A9P7DQK2-F1
#
_cell.length_a   1.000
_cell.length_b   1.000
_cell.length_c   1.000
_cell.angle_alpha   90.00
_cell.angle_beta   90.00
_cell.angle_gamma   90.00
#
_symmetry.space_group_name_H-M   'P 1'
#
loop_
_entity.id
_entity.type
_entity.pdbx_description
1 polymer ?
#
loop_
_entity_poly.entity_id
_entity_poly.type
_entity_poly.pdbx_seq_one_letter_code
_entity_poly.pdbx_strand_id
1 'polypeptide(L)'
;MSFPAPESLTPAKFQGILEYLRILLQNLPTALPVGSAFTSKYLAFLTFMIDTELLDRTGSEIGALNEQFKQIFGWQTRTTGSGIVAIEERGEPICTVVDVLEDFHVRYPTDNVIKKWAVDIGIEVQEVYSQHNIELPPQGTATKQQKQTLLDSVLSTSNTAVNNPQTVFESSTSSRGCPVHALMQKLIIKTTIMSKDSKPKVSWKCILCDHSQKGSPQESCVLKHSATCKKLPVHLQNEAITALKDTSLGAQLIELDDQCNMAPSVEIQPHMDEPPAKNGLKTRWL
;
A
#
# COMPACT_ATOMS: atom_id res chain seq x y z
N MET A 1 -19.31 16.44 -14.14
CA MET A 1 -19.14 15.41 -15.20
C MET A 1 -19.81 14.14 -14.69
N SER A 2 -20.69 13.53 -15.46
CA SER A 2 -21.29 12.24 -15.06
C SER A 2 -20.26 11.13 -15.25
N PHE A 3 -20.04 10.30 -14.22
CA PHE A 3 -19.20 9.13 -14.37
C PHE A 3 -19.89 8.11 -15.29
N PRO A 4 -19.22 7.59 -16.32
CA PRO A 4 -19.81 6.63 -17.24
C PRO A 4 -19.97 5.24 -16.59
N ALA A 5 -20.78 4.40 -17.23
CA ALA A 5 -20.92 3.00 -16.81
C ALA A 5 -19.57 2.26 -16.85
N PRO A 6 -19.21 1.47 -15.81
CA PRO A 6 -17.92 0.79 -15.72
C PRO A 6 -17.58 -0.09 -16.94
N GLU A 7 -18.59 -0.73 -17.54
CA GLU A 7 -18.43 -1.63 -18.68
C GLU A 7 -18.04 -0.89 -19.97
N SER A 8 -18.30 0.41 -20.03
CA SER A 8 -18.00 1.26 -21.20
C SER A 8 -16.60 1.90 -21.14
N LEU A 9 -15.86 1.67 -20.05
CA LEU A 9 -14.58 2.31 -19.81
C LEU A 9 -13.42 1.59 -20.52
N THR A 10 -12.85 2.30 -21.50
CA THR A 10 -11.55 1.95 -22.09
C THR A 10 -10.42 2.28 -21.12
N PRO A 11 -9.24 1.62 -21.22
CA PRO A 11 -8.11 1.90 -20.32
C PRO A 11 -7.71 3.38 -20.29
N ALA A 12 -7.65 4.05 -21.45
CA ALA A 12 -7.32 5.47 -21.53
C ALA A 12 -8.36 6.37 -20.82
N LYS A 13 -9.66 6.05 -20.95
CA LYS A 13 -10.72 6.78 -20.23
C LYS A 13 -10.64 6.53 -18.73
N PHE A 14 -10.32 5.30 -18.34
CA PHE A 14 -10.17 4.93 -16.94
C PHE A 14 -9.00 5.67 -16.28
N GLN A 15 -7.86 5.79 -16.96
CA GLN A 15 -6.73 6.60 -16.47
C GLN A 15 -7.14 8.07 -16.27
N GLY A 16 -7.91 8.64 -17.21
CA GLY A 16 -8.43 9.99 -17.05
C GLY A 16 -9.37 10.15 -15.86
N ILE A 17 -10.12 9.09 -15.50
CA ILE A 17 -10.94 9.05 -14.28
C ILE A 17 -10.07 9.01 -13.03
N LEU A 18 -9.03 8.17 -12.98
CA LEU A 18 -8.14 8.08 -11.83
C LEU A 18 -7.41 9.41 -11.58
N GLU A 19 -6.92 10.06 -12.63
CA GLU A 19 -6.26 11.37 -12.50
C GLU A 19 -7.22 12.45 -11.99
N TYR A 20 -8.45 12.47 -12.52
CA TYR A 20 -9.45 13.40 -12.02
C TYR A 20 -9.87 13.09 -10.57
N LEU A 21 -10.00 11.81 -10.22
CA LEU A 21 -10.29 11.37 -8.86
C LEU A 21 -9.20 11.81 -7.88
N ARG A 22 -7.92 11.72 -8.28
CA ARG A 22 -6.78 12.21 -7.50
C ARG A 22 -6.92 13.70 -7.20
N ILE A 23 -7.25 14.52 -8.21
CA ILE A 23 -7.49 15.96 -8.03
C ILE A 23 -8.65 16.21 -7.06
N LEU A 24 -9.77 15.50 -7.22
CA LEU A 24 -10.94 15.66 -6.37
C LEU A 24 -10.64 15.32 -4.91
N LEU A 25 -9.95 14.21 -4.66
CA LEU A 25 -9.60 13.74 -3.31
C LEU A 25 -8.57 14.65 -2.62
N GLN A 26 -7.60 15.18 -3.36
CA GLN A 26 -6.61 16.13 -2.84
C GLN A 26 -7.24 17.48 -2.45
N ASN A 27 -8.35 17.86 -3.08
CA ASN A 27 -9.02 19.14 -2.87
C ASN A 27 -10.35 19.02 -2.11
N LEU A 28 -10.58 17.90 -1.40
CA LEU A 28 -11.80 17.68 -0.62
C LEU A 28 -12.13 18.88 0.29
N PRO A 29 -13.43 19.22 0.48
CA PRO A 29 -13.86 20.30 1.35
C PRO A 29 -13.18 20.33 2.72
N THR A 30 -12.72 21.50 3.14
CA THR A 30 -12.07 21.68 4.45
C THR A 30 -13.02 21.47 5.64
N ALA A 31 -14.32 21.41 5.38
CA ALA A 31 -15.35 21.03 6.35
C ALA A 31 -15.25 19.57 6.79
N LEU A 32 -14.64 18.70 5.97
CA LEU A 32 -14.31 17.33 6.38
C LEU A 32 -13.10 17.33 7.33
N PRO A 33 -13.12 16.50 8.39
CA PRO A 33 -11.98 16.34 9.28
C PRO A 33 -10.76 15.80 8.52
N VAL A 34 -9.57 16.19 8.95
CA VAL A 34 -8.32 15.61 8.43
C VAL A 34 -8.08 14.28 9.13
N GLY A 35 -8.09 13.20 8.35
CA GLY A 35 -7.68 11.89 8.82
C GLY A 35 -6.20 11.92 9.19
N SER A 36 -5.88 11.68 10.47
CA SER A 36 -4.48 11.55 10.88
C SER A 36 -3.92 10.20 10.43
N ALA A 37 -2.60 10.12 10.25
CA ALA A 37 -1.91 8.86 9.90
C ALA A 37 -2.12 7.71 10.92
N PHE A 38 -2.74 7.95 12.07
CA PHE A 38 -2.97 6.95 13.10
C PHE A 38 -4.44 6.71 13.45
N THR A 39 -5.33 7.62 13.05
CA THR A 39 -6.76 7.57 13.41
C THR A 39 -7.67 7.59 12.19
N SER A 40 -7.10 7.73 10.99
CA SER A 40 -7.85 7.70 9.75
C SER A 40 -8.56 6.37 9.58
N LYS A 41 -9.84 6.42 9.21
CA LYS A 41 -10.63 5.27 8.78
C LYS A 41 -10.01 4.61 7.55
N TYR A 42 -9.40 5.42 6.70
CA TYR A 42 -8.77 5.01 5.45
C TYR A 42 -7.27 4.65 5.59
N LEU A 43 -6.76 4.54 6.82
CA LEU A 43 -5.36 4.20 7.10
C LEU A 43 -4.89 2.92 6.39
N ALA A 44 -5.79 1.96 6.18
CA ALA A 44 -5.48 0.72 5.48
C ALA A 44 -4.95 0.93 4.05
N PHE A 45 -5.24 2.05 3.38
CA PHE A 45 -4.72 2.32 2.05
C PHE A 45 -3.24 2.71 2.04
N LEU A 46 -2.71 3.34 3.10
CA LEU A 46 -1.29 3.74 3.15
C LEU A 46 -0.33 2.55 3.10
N THR A 47 -0.73 1.43 3.70
CA THR A 47 0.04 0.18 3.67
C THR A 47 -0.82 -0.93 3.10
N PHE A 48 -1.50 -0.65 1.99
CA PHE A 48 -2.45 -1.59 1.41
C PHE A 48 -1.74 -2.87 0.98
N MET A 49 -2.20 -3.99 1.53
CA MET A 49 -1.83 -5.32 1.07
C MET A 49 -3.08 -6.19 1.04
N ILE A 50 -3.12 -7.13 0.11
CA ILE A 50 -4.19 -8.11 0.07
C ILE A 50 -4.15 -8.94 1.37
N ASP A 51 -5.31 -9.01 2.02
CA ASP A 51 -5.50 -9.89 3.17
C ASP A 51 -5.48 -11.34 2.70
N THR A 52 -4.51 -12.11 3.19
CA THR A 52 -4.31 -13.50 2.80
C THR A 52 -5.48 -14.39 3.19
N GLU A 53 -6.17 -14.13 4.30
CA GLU A 53 -7.36 -14.90 4.68
C GLU A 53 -8.53 -14.62 3.73
N LEU A 54 -8.67 -13.37 3.27
CA LEU A 54 -9.65 -13.02 2.25
C LEU A 54 -9.30 -13.59 0.88
N LEU A 55 -8.01 -13.62 0.53
CA LEU A 55 -7.52 -14.26 -0.69
C LEU A 55 -7.83 -15.76 -0.69
N ASP A 56 -7.51 -16.47 0.38
CA ASP A 56 -7.81 -17.90 0.53
C ASP A 56 -9.31 -18.17 0.44
N ARG A 57 -10.13 -17.32 1.08
CA ARG A 57 -11.58 -17.45 1.09
C ARG A 57 -12.23 -17.18 -0.27
N THR A 58 -11.72 -16.20 -1.03
CA THR A 58 -12.31 -15.78 -2.30
C THR A 58 -11.70 -16.47 -3.51
N GLY A 59 -10.49 -17.02 -3.38
CA GLY A 59 -9.74 -17.67 -4.46
C GLY A 59 -9.28 -16.71 -5.57
N SER A 60 -9.36 -15.38 -5.36
CA SER A 60 -9.04 -14.37 -6.36
C SER A 60 -8.60 -13.07 -5.69
N GLU A 61 -7.51 -12.46 -6.19
CA GLU A 61 -7.05 -11.17 -5.70
C GLU A 61 -8.10 -10.07 -5.86
N ILE A 62 -8.84 -10.06 -6.98
CA ILE A 62 -9.95 -9.11 -7.19
C ILE A 62 -11.09 -9.37 -6.22
N GLY A 63 -11.38 -10.65 -5.93
CA GLY A 63 -12.35 -11.05 -4.92
C GLY A 63 -11.97 -10.51 -3.54
N ALA A 64 -10.71 -10.69 -3.13
CA ALA A 64 -10.18 -10.22 -1.87
C ALA A 64 -10.16 -8.69 -1.79
N LEU A 65 -9.69 -8.00 -2.85
CA LEU A 65 -9.71 -6.54 -2.98
C LEU A 65 -11.12 -5.99 -2.74
N ASN A 66 -12.12 -6.57 -3.41
CA ASN A 66 -13.51 -6.16 -3.28
C ASN A 66 -14.04 -6.33 -1.85
N GLU A 67 -13.70 -7.43 -1.18
CA GLU A 67 -14.08 -7.65 0.22
C GLU A 67 -13.37 -6.68 1.17
N GLN A 68 -12.07 -6.40 0.97
CA GLN A 68 -11.34 -5.42 1.77
C GLN A 68 -11.88 -4.00 1.58
N PHE A 69 -12.18 -3.59 0.35
CA PHE A 69 -12.77 -2.28 0.08
C PHE A 69 -14.13 -2.13 0.78
N LYS A 70 -14.97 -3.17 0.78
CA LYS A 70 -16.21 -3.17 1.57
C LYS A 70 -15.97 -3.02 3.07
N GLN A 71 -14.89 -3.59 3.61
CA GLN A 71 -14.56 -3.44 5.03
C GLN A 71 -14.10 -2.01 5.34
N ILE A 72 -13.22 -1.44 4.51
CA ILE A 72 -12.67 -0.10 4.70
C ILE A 72 -13.76 0.98 4.58
N PHE A 73 -14.56 0.92 3.52
CA PHE A 73 -15.64 1.87 3.28
C PHE A 73 -16.91 1.58 4.09
N GLY A 74 -17.04 0.36 4.61
CA GLY A 74 -18.19 -0.10 5.37
C GLY A 74 -19.23 -0.83 4.50
N TRP A 75 -19.67 -2.01 4.94
CA TRP A 75 -20.59 -2.89 4.18
C TRP A 75 -21.99 -2.29 3.99
N GLN A 76 -22.41 -1.42 4.92
CA GLN A 76 -23.76 -0.84 4.98
C GLN A 76 -24.09 0.06 3.81
N THR A 77 -23.06 0.50 3.08
CA THR A 77 -23.19 1.28 1.84
C THR A 77 -24.02 0.54 0.79
N ARG A 78 -24.09 -0.80 0.78
CA ARG A 78 -24.86 -1.55 -0.24
C ARG A 78 -26.28 -1.97 0.15
N THR A 79 -26.63 -2.02 1.44
CA THR A 79 -27.89 -2.66 1.87
C THR A 79 -28.95 -1.70 2.41
N THR A 80 -28.57 -0.49 2.82
CA THR A 80 -29.44 0.35 3.67
C THR A 80 -29.37 1.85 3.41
N GLY A 81 -28.58 2.28 2.43
CA GLY A 81 -28.49 3.68 1.97
C GLY A 81 -28.43 3.70 0.45
N SER A 82 -28.23 4.86 -0.15
CA SER A 82 -28.15 5.15 -1.59
C SER A 82 -27.22 4.25 -2.43
N GLY A 83 -26.53 3.27 -1.85
CA GLY A 83 -25.56 2.41 -2.53
C GLY A 83 -24.14 2.99 -2.49
N ILE A 84 -23.97 4.19 -1.95
CA ILE A 84 -22.82 5.06 -2.21
C ILE A 84 -21.84 5.02 -1.04
N VAL A 85 -20.56 5.09 -1.39
CA VAL A 85 -19.40 4.90 -0.52
C VAL A 85 -19.15 6.16 0.29
N ALA A 86 -19.52 6.23 1.57
CA ALA A 86 -19.36 7.46 2.36
C ALA A 86 -17.90 7.92 2.49
N ILE A 87 -17.63 9.18 2.10
CA ILE A 87 -16.34 9.86 2.28
C ILE A 87 -16.42 10.80 3.49
N GLU A 88 -15.84 10.35 4.61
CA GLU A 88 -16.04 10.96 5.94
C GLU A 88 -14.88 11.86 6.39
N GLU A 89 -13.72 11.75 5.75
CA GLU A 89 -12.51 12.49 6.11
C GLU A 89 -11.67 12.79 4.87
N ARG A 90 -10.80 13.79 4.98
CA ARG A 90 -9.82 14.17 3.94
C ARG A 90 -8.40 13.88 4.41
N GLY A 91 -7.46 13.80 3.48
CA GLY A 91 -6.03 13.64 3.78
C GLY A 91 -5.35 12.59 2.91
N GLU A 92 -4.07 12.36 3.20
CA GLU A 92 -3.22 11.41 2.49
C GLU A 92 -3.79 9.98 2.44
N PRO A 93 -4.35 9.41 3.54
CA PRO A 93 -4.84 8.03 3.53
C PRO A 93 -5.92 7.77 2.48
N ILE A 94 -6.92 8.65 2.35
CA ILE A 94 -7.97 8.48 1.33
C ILE A 94 -7.45 8.75 -0.08
N CYS A 95 -6.49 9.66 -0.26
CA CYS A 95 -5.90 9.92 -1.58
C CYS A 95 -5.19 8.68 -2.14
N THR A 96 -4.59 7.87 -1.26
CA THR A 96 -3.84 6.66 -1.62
C THR A 96 -4.72 5.57 -2.26
N VAL A 97 -6.05 5.65 -2.13
CA VAL A 97 -6.97 4.72 -2.82
C VAL A 97 -6.80 4.74 -4.33
N VAL A 98 -6.44 5.90 -4.90
CA VAL A 98 -6.22 6.02 -6.35
C VAL A 98 -5.02 5.20 -6.78
N ASP A 99 -3.95 5.20 -5.98
CA ASP A 99 -2.73 4.46 -6.27
C ASP A 99 -2.96 2.95 -6.19
N VAL A 100 -3.79 2.50 -5.22
CA VAL A 100 -4.24 1.10 -5.14
C VAL A 100 -5.06 0.73 -6.37
N LEU A 101 -6.01 1.56 -6.80
CA LEU A 101 -6.82 1.30 -7.98
C LEU A 101 -5.98 1.28 -9.26
N GLU A 102 -4.99 2.16 -9.37
CA GLU A 102 -4.04 2.23 -10.49
C GLU A 102 -3.20 0.95 -10.57
N ASP A 103 -2.59 0.52 -9.46
CA ASP A 103 -1.80 -0.71 -9.39
C ASP A 103 -2.61 -1.96 -9.81
N PHE A 104 -3.80 -2.12 -9.24
CA PHE A 104 -4.66 -3.26 -9.60
C PHE A 104 -5.14 -3.16 -11.04
N HIS A 105 -5.37 -1.97 -11.58
CA HIS A 105 -5.78 -1.84 -12.98
C HIS A 105 -4.67 -2.21 -13.96
N VAL A 106 -3.41 -1.89 -13.63
CA VAL A 106 -2.25 -2.33 -14.43
C VAL A 106 -2.21 -3.86 -14.51
N ARG A 107 -2.46 -4.55 -13.39
CA ARG A 107 -2.46 -6.01 -13.31
C ARG A 107 -3.71 -6.66 -13.92
N TYR A 108 -4.86 -5.97 -13.84
CA TYR A 108 -6.17 -6.49 -14.26
C TYR A 108 -6.96 -5.45 -15.09
N PRO A 109 -6.49 -5.10 -16.30
CA PRO A 109 -7.02 -3.97 -17.08
C PRO A 109 -8.47 -4.16 -17.57
N THR A 110 -8.93 -5.39 -17.67
CA THR A 110 -10.28 -5.73 -18.12
C THR A 110 -11.28 -5.88 -16.99
N ASP A 111 -10.84 -5.85 -15.74
CA ASP A 111 -11.71 -6.13 -14.60
C ASP A 111 -12.66 -4.97 -14.30
N ASN A 112 -13.95 -5.26 -14.25
CA ASN A 112 -14.98 -4.24 -14.03
C ASN A 112 -15.18 -3.88 -12.55
N VAL A 113 -14.71 -4.71 -11.61
CA VAL A 113 -14.82 -4.42 -10.17
C VAL A 113 -13.93 -3.23 -9.83
N ILE A 114 -12.69 -3.19 -10.35
CA ILE A 114 -11.77 -2.06 -10.15
C ILE A 114 -12.37 -0.78 -10.74
N LYS A 115 -12.89 -0.87 -11.98
CA LYS A 115 -13.52 0.26 -12.67
C LYS A 115 -14.71 0.80 -11.90
N LYS A 116 -15.54 -0.11 -11.39
CA LYS A 116 -16.71 0.22 -10.58
C LYS A 116 -16.30 0.94 -9.31
N TRP A 117 -15.29 0.48 -8.58
CA TRP A 117 -14.83 1.17 -7.37
C TRP A 117 -14.38 2.60 -7.65
N ALA A 118 -13.60 2.85 -8.70
CA ALA A 118 -13.20 4.22 -9.04
C ALA A 118 -14.40 5.12 -9.36
N VAL A 119 -15.39 4.59 -10.10
CA VAL A 119 -16.63 5.31 -10.43
C VAL A 119 -17.46 5.59 -9.18
N ASP A 120 -17.70 4.57 -8.34
CA ASP A 120 -18.50 4.67 -7.13
C ASP A 120 -17.89 5.69 -6.15
N ILE A 121 -16.56 5.67 -5.95
CA ILE A 121 -15.84 6.66 -5.13
C ILE A 121 -15.93 8.06 -5.76
N GLY A 122 -15.74 8.17 -7.08
CA GLY A 122 -15.83 9.45 -7.76
C GLY A 122 -17.21 10.11 -7.64
N ILE A 123 -18.29 9.31 -7.73
CA ILE A 123 -19.67 9.77 -7.52
C ILE A 123 -19.84 10.31 -6.11
N GLU A 124 -19.42 9.57 -5.07
CA GLU A 124 -19.51 10.07 -3.70
C GLU A 124 -18.75 11.38 -3.54
N VAL A 125 -17.51 11.44 -4.03
CA VAL A 125 -16.72 12.66 -3.86
C VAL A 125 -17.46 13.86 -4.47
N GLN A 126 -18.10 13.71 -5.64
CA GLN A 126 -18.93 14.77 -6.19
C GLN A 126 -20.14 15.13 -5.32
N GLU A 127 -20.77 14.14 -4.66
CA GLU A 127 -21.84 14.39 -3.69
C GLU A 127 -21.33 15.17 -2.49
N VAL A 128 -20.15 14.87 -1.95
CA VAL A 128 -19.52 15.62 -0.85
C VAL A 128 -19.33 17.09 -1.22
N TYR A 129 -18.80 17.39 -2.41
CA TYR A 129 -18.67 18.78 -2.89
C TYR A 129 -20.04 19.47 -2.96
N SER A 130 -21.05 18.75 -3.48
CA SER A 130 -22.42 19.26 -3.59
C SER A 130 -23.05 19.55 -2.22
N GLN A 131 -22.88 18.64 -1.25
CA GLN A 131 -23.38 18.80 0.13
C GLN A 131 -22.76 20.02 0.83
N HIS A 132 -21.51 20.34 0.52
CA HIS A 132 -20.80 21.49 1.07
C HIS A 132 -20.93 22.78 0.23
N ASN A 133 -21.69 22.77 -0.87
CA ASN A 133 -21.83 23.90 -1.80
C ASN A 133 -20.49 24.43 -2.32
N ILE A 134 -19.54 23.54 -2.60
CA ILE A 134 -18.22 23.89 -3.16
C ILE A 134 -18.21 23.47 -4.63
N GLU A 135 -17.76 24.37 -5.50
CA GLU A 135 -17.61 24.07 -6.92
C GLU A 135 -16.56 22.98 -7.14
N LEU A 136 -16.86 22.05 -8.06
CA LEU A 136 -15.93 20.99 -8.41
C LEU A 136 -14.67 21.59 -9.07
N PRO A 137 -13.47 21.11 -8.71
CA PRO A 137 -12.23 21.46 -9.40
C PRO A 137 -12.40 21.27 -10.91
N PRO A 138 -11.96 22.23 -11.73
CA PRO A 138 -12.06 22.10 -13.18
C PRO A 138 -11.30 20.85 -13.62
N GLN A 139 -11.90 20.10 -14.53
CA GLN A 139 -11.26 18.96 -15.16
C GLN A 139 -10.18 19.49 -16.12
N GLY A 140 -9.02 19.82 -15.56
CA GLY A 140 -7.91 20.36 -16.32
C GLY A 140 -7.48 19.35 -17.36
N THR A 141 -7.52 19.76 -18.63
CA THR A 141 -6.59 19.22 -19.63
C THR A 141 -5.20 19.37 -19.04
N ALA A 142 -4.64 18.30 -18.48
CA ALA A 142 -3.34 18.30 -17.81
C ALA A 142 -2.34 19.01 -18.71
N THR A 143 -2.12 20.29 -18.42
CA THR A 143 -1.20 21.11 -19.18
C THR A 143 0.14 20.73 -18.59
N LYS A 144 1.03 20.17 -19.43
CA LYS A 144 2.30 19.51 -19.10
C LYS A 144 3.29 20.32 -18.22
N GLN A 145 2.90 21.42 -17.60
CA GLN A 145 3.79 22.38 -16.95
C GLN A 145 4.07 22.13 -15.47
N GLN A 146 3.38 21.20 -14.79
CA GLN A 146 3.51 21.08 -13.32
C GLN A 146 4.36 19.91 -12.80
N LYS A 147 5.20 19.28 -13.65
CA LYS A 147 6.12 18.20 -13.22
C LYS A 147 7.56 18.66 -12.94
N GLN A 148 7.89 19.95 -13.05
CA GLN A 148 9.28 20.42 -12.93
C GLN A 148 9.66 21.02 -11.55
N THR A 149 8.72 21.27 -10.63
CA THR A 149 8.99 22.12 -9.45
C THR A 149 8.94 21.42 -8.08
N LEU A 150 9.13 20.10 -8.02
CA LEU A 150 9.05 19.32 -6.76
C LEU A 150 10.27 18.42 -6.48
N LEU A 151 11.43 18.72 -7.09
CA LEU A 151 12.69 17.99 -6.84
C LEU A 151 13.76 18.82 -6.10
N ASP A 152 13.58 20.13 -5.91
CA ASP A 152 14.63 20.99 -5.33
C ASP A 152 14.52 21.26 -3.82
N SER A 153 13.51 20.72 -3.11
CA SER A 153 13.24 21.16 -1.72
C SER A 153 13.59 20.14 -0.62
N VAL A 154 14.22 19.00 -0.93
CA VAL A 154 14.52 17.94 0.07
C VAL A 154 16.01 17.63 0.15
N LEU A 155 16.84 18.65 0.40
CA LEU A 155 18.22 18.46 0.86
C LEU A 155 18.54 19.50 1.93
N SER A 156 18.17 19.20 3.17
CA SER A 156 18.72 19.87 4.37
C SER A 156 18.57 18.93 5.57
N THR A 157 19.46 17.95 5.65
CA THR A 157 19.61 17.03 6.78
C THR A 157 20.79 17.50 7.63
N SER A 158 20.53 17.93 8.86
CA SER A 158 21.56 18.25 9.85
C SER A 158 21.79 17.06 10.79
N ASN A 159 23.02 16.55 10.77
CA ASN A 159 23.54 15.50 11.66
C ASN A 159 23.74 16.04 13.08
N THR A 160 23.20 15.35 14.09
CA THR A 160 23.61 15.54 15.48
C THR A 160 23.94 14.18 16.08
N ALA A 161 25.22 13.96 16.38
CA ALA A 161 25.73 12.76 17.04
C ALA A 161 25.41 12.83 18.54
N VAL A 162 24.80 11.77 19.08
CA VAL A 162 24.60 11.58 20.52
C VAL A 162 25.16 10.21 20.90
N ASN A 163 26.23 10.23 21.69
CA ASN A 163 26.77 9.05 22.37
C ASN A 163 25.89 8.70 23.58
N ASN A 164 25.56 7.42 23.76
CA ASN A 164 25.04 6.91 25.04
C ASN A 164 25.46 5.43 25.26
N PRO A 165 25.66 4.99 26.51
CA PRO A 165 26.40 3.76 26.83
C PRO A 165 25.52 2.51 26.79
N GLN A 166 26.10 1.43 26.26
CA GLN A 166 25.53 0.07 26.25
C GLN A 166 25.53 -0.56 27.65
N THR A 167 24.36 -0.98 28.10
CA THR A 167 24.21 -2.04 29.12
C THR A 167 24.11 -3.39 28.41
N VAL A 168 25.05 -4.28 28.72
CA VAL A 168 25.15 -5.63 28.15
C VAL A 168 24.12 -6.54 28.82
N PHE A 169 23.16 -7.06 28.05
CA PHE A 169 22.28 -8.16 28.46
C PHE A 169 22.76 -9.45 27.79
N GLU A 170 23.09 -10.45 28.60
CA GLU A 170 23.54 -11.76 28.15
C GLU A 170 22.39 -12.50 27.44
N SER A 171 22.59 -12.74 26.14
CA SER A 171 21.66 -13.50 25.31
C SER A 171 21.91 -14.99 25.48
N SER A 172 20.94 -15.74 26.00
CA SER A 172 21.01 -17.20 26.08
C SER A 172 20.72 -17.82 24.71
N THR A 173 21.74 -18.38 24.07
CA THR A 173 21.64 -19.05 22.77
C THR A 173 21.06 -20.46 22.93
N SER A 174 19.81 -20.67 22.48
CA SER A 174 19.25 -22.03 22.34
C SER A 174 19.69 -22.64 21.00
N SER A 175 20.28 -23.82 21.03
CA SER A 175 21.06 -24.45 19.95
C SER A 175 20.28 -24.96 18.72
N ARG A 176 18.98 -24.68 18.56
CA ARG A 176 18.17 -25.15 17.40
C ARG A 176 17.08 -24.17 16.93
N GLY A 177 17.17 -22.89 17.26
CA GLY A 177 16.17 -21.88 16.88
C GLY A 177 16.67 -20.93 15.80
N CYS A 178 15.82 -20.57 14.85
CA CYS A 178 16.03 -19.40 13.99
C CYS A 178 16.37 -18.19 14.90
N PRO A 179 17.43 -17.42 14.62
CA PRO A 179 17.84 -16.33 15.50
C PRO A 179 16.66 -15.37 15.69
N VAL A 180 16.20 -15.26 16.94
CA VAL A 180 15.14 -14.32 17.30
C VAL A 180 15.66 -12.93 16.97
N HIS A 181 14.93 -12.21 16.10
CA HIS A 181 15.32 -10.89 15.62
C HIS A 181 15.65 -9.98 16.83
N ALA A 182 16.88 -9.45 16.87
CA ALA A 182 17.40 -8.73 18.04
C ALA A 182 16.49 -7.57 18.47
N LEU A 183 15.82 -6.94 17.49
CA LEU A 183 14.82 -5.90 17.73
C LEU A 183 13.63 -6.39 18.55
N MET A 184 13.11 -7.60 18.30
CA MET A 184 11.97 -8.12 19.05
C MET A 184 12.29 -8.26 20.55
N GLN A 185 13.52 -8.65 20.88
CA GLN A 185 13.95 -8.75 22.28
C GLN A 185 13.99 -7.38 22.98
N LYS A 186 14.22 -6.30 22.24
CA LYS A 186 14.15 -4.92 22.76
C LYS A 186 12.71 -4.43 22.96
N LEU A 187 11.75 -4.97 22.20
CA LEU A 187 10.38 -4.44 22.14
C LEU A 187 9.41 -5.13 23.11
N ILE A 188 9.64 -6.40 23.43
CA ILE A 188 8.69 -7.21 24.21
C ILE A 188 9.32 -7.99 25.36
N ILE A 189 8.49 -8.30 26.34
CA ILE A 189 8.77 -9.25 27.41
C ILE A 189 7.88 -10.48 27.20
N LYS A 190 8.50 -11.64 26.99
CA LYS A 190 7.79 -12.92 26.89
C LYS A 190 7.38 -13.38 28.30
N THR A 191 6.12 -13.69 28.49
CA THR A 191 5.55 -14.14 29.76
C THR A 191 4.89 -15.50 29.61
N THR A 192 5.24 -16.44 30.49
CA THR A 192 4.57 -17.75 30.57
C THR A 192 3.64 -17.73 31.77
N ILE A 193 2.33 -17.84 31.51
CA ILE A 193 1.32 -17.86 32.57
C ILE A 193 1.07 -19.31 32.94
N MET A 194 1.43 -19.67 34.18
CA MET A 194 1.10 -20.97 34.77
C MET A 194 -0.30 -20.90 35.35
N SER A 195 -1.16 -21.84 34.95
CA SER A 195 -2.49 -22.02 35.52
C SER A 195 -2.51 -23.37 36.22
N LYS A 196 -3.11 -23.44 37.42
CA LYS A 196 -3.08 -24.63 38.30
C LYS A 196 -3.57 -25.91 37.61
N ASP A 197 -4.45 -25.76 36.62
CA ASP A 197 -5.13 -26.89 35.97
C ASP A 197 -4.89 -26.97 34.45
N SER A 198 -4.00 -26.15 33.89
CA SER A 198 -3.78 -26.14 32.43
C SER A 198 -2.33 -25.98 32.01
N LYS A 199 -2.04 -26.45 30.79
CA LYS A 199 -0.72 -26.34 30.16
C LYS A 199 -0.26 -24.87 30.16
N PRO A 200 1.05 -24.60 30.34
CA PRO A 200 1.59 -23.25 30.33
C PRO A 200 1.19 -22.53 29.04
N LYS A 201 0.59 -21.34 29.19
CA LYS A 201 0.24 -20.49 28.04
C LYS A 201 1.32 -19.44 27.86
N VAL A 202 1.89 -19.42 26.67
CA VAL A 202 2.83 -18.37 26.25
C VAL A 202 2.02 -17.12 25.94
N SER A 203 2.53 -15.98 26.38
CA SER A 203 2.04 -14.64 26.08
C SER A 203 3.23 -13.71 25.94
N TRP A 204 3.00 -12.53 25.40
CA TRP A 204 4.01 -11.48 25.36
C TRP A 204 3.35 -10.14 25.70
N LYS A 205 4.13 -9.25 26.31
CA LYS A 205 3.73 -7.87 26.58
C LYS A 205 4.73 -6.89 26.01
N CYS A 206 4.28 -5.69 25.67
CA CYS A 206 5.15 -4.57 25.36
C CYS A 206 6.04 -4.23 26.57
N ILE A 207 7.30 -3.83 26.33
CA ILE A 207 8.24 -3.51 27.41
C ILE A 207 7.84 -2.27 28.22
N LEU A 208 7.16 -1.30 27.61
CA LEU A 208 6.86 0.01 28.22
C LEU A 208 5.37 0.34 28.34
N CYS A 209 4.47 -0.50 27.81
CA CYS A 209 3.03 -0.32 27.98
C CYS A 209 2.32 -1.61 28.40
N ASP A 210 1.03 -1.48 28.68
CA ASP A 210 0.19 -2.57 29.22
C ASP A 210 -0.40 -3.46 28.10
N HIS A 211 -0.04 -3.21 26.85
CA HIS A 211 -0.44 -4.06 25.73
C HIS A 211 0.17 -5.45 25.87
N SER A 212 -0.69 -6.47 25.79
CA SER A 212 -0.28 -7.87 25.83
C SER A 212 -1.14 -8.70 24.89
N GLN A 213 -0.55 -9.75 24.34
CA GLN A 213 -1.25 -10.72 23.50
C GLN A 213 -0.90 -12.16 23.93
N LYS A 214 -1.87 -13.05 23.73
CA LYS A 214 -1.70 -14.49 23.98
C LYS A 214 -1.06 -15.13 22.75
N GLY A 215 -0.22 -16.15 22.98
CA GLY A 215 0.48 -16.89 21.93
C GLY A 215 1.95 -16.50 21.80
N SER A 216 2.60 -17.09 20.80
CA SER A 216 3.97 -16.74 20.43
C SER A 216 4.01 -15.33 19.80
N PRO A 217 5.03 -14.51 20.09
CA PRO A 217 5.16 -13.20 19.48
C PRO A 217 5.43 -13.34 17.99
N GLN A 218 4.47 -12.94 17.17
CA GLN A 218 4.66 -12.78 15.73
C GLN A 218 5.30 -11.42 15.46
N GLU A 219 6.33 -11.40 14.61
CA GLU A 219 7.09 -10.20 14.29
C GLU A 219 6.19 -9.06 13.80
N SER A 220 5.31 -9.33 12.84
CA SER A 220 4.36 -8.35 12.31
C SER A 220 3.48 -7.73 13.40
N CYS A 221 2.94 -8.52 14.33
CA CYS A 221 2.10 -8.04 15.44
C CYS A 221 2.90 -7.17 16.42
N VAL A 222 4.12 -7.61 16.76
CA VAL A 222 5.00 -6.88 17.68
C VAL A 222 5.43 -5.55 17.07
N LEU A 223 5.85 -5.55 15.81
CA LEU A 223 6.32 -4.34 15.14
C LEU A 223 5.18 -3.34 14.89
N LYS A 224 3.98 -3.80 14.46
CA LYS A 224 2.79 -2.93 14.29
C LYS A 224 2.41 -2.21 15.58
N HIS A 225 2.40 -2.93 16.70
CA HIS A 225 2.16 -2.31 18.00
C HIS A 225 3.29 -1.33 18.36
N SER A 226 4.55 -1.73 18.19
CA SER A 226 5.71 -0.93 18.59
C SER A 226 5.82 0.38 17.81
N ALA A 227 5.50 0.36 16.51
CA ALA A 227 5.45 1.54 15.66
C ALA A 227 4.41 2.58 16.10
N THR A 228 3.38 2.18 16.84
CA THR A 228 2.29 3.05 17.30
C THR A 228 2.25 3.26 18.82
N CYS A 229 3.18 2.65 19.55
CA CYS A 229 3.19 2.66 21.01
C CYS A 229 3.72 3.98 21.58
N LYS A 230 2.81 4.86 22.05
CA LYS A 230 3.14 6.17 22.64
C LYS A 230 4.08 6.13 23.85
N LYS A 231 4.14 5.00 24.57
CA LYS A 231 5.05 4.82 25.73
C LYS A 231 6.45 4.35 25.32
N LEU A 232 6.64 3.96 24.05
CA LEU A 232 7.93 3.49 23.52
C LEU A 232 8.79 4.69 23.09
N PRO A 233 10.11 4.72 23.38
CA PRO A 233 11.02 5.74 22.88
C PRO A 233 10.98 5.86 21.36
N VAL A 234 11.07 7.09 20.86
CA VAL A 234 11.00 7.40 19.42
C VAL A 234 12.02 6.59 18.60
N HIS A 235 13.23 6.35 19.12
CA HIS A 235 14.23 5.55 18.39
C HIS A 235 13.79 4.10 18.18
N LEU A 236 13.16 3.45 19.18
CA LEU A 236 12.64 2.08 19.04
C LEU A 236 11.39 2.04 18.16
N GLN A 237 10.56 3.09 18.18
CA GLN A 237 9.45 3.22 17.23
C GLN A 237 10.00 3.29 15.80
N ASN A 238 11.04 4.08 15.55
CA ASN A 238 11.68 4.20 14.23
C ASN A 238 12.35 2.89 13.79
N GLU A 239 13.04 2.17 14.69
CA GLU A 239 13.56 0.83 14.41
C GLU A 239 12.42 -0.11 14.00
N ALA A 240 11.27 -0.08 14.70
CA ALA A 240 10.12 -0.90 14.37
C ALA A 240 9.46 -0.51 13.04
N ILE A 241 9.35 0.78 12.73
CA ILE A 241 8.85 1.28 11.44
C ILE A 241 9.76 0.84 10.30
N THR A 242 11.09 0.91 10.50
CA THR A 242 12.07 0.48 9.50
C THR A 242 11.94 -1.01 9.23
N ALA A 243 11.92 -1.83 10.29
CA ALA A 243 11.72 -3.28 10.15
C ALA A 243 10.38 -3.66 9.50
N LEU A 244 9.30 -2.89 9.73
CA LEU A 244 8.02 -3.08 9.04
C LEU A 244 8.12 -2.81 7.53
N LYS A 245 8.94 -1.84 7.13
CA LYS A 245 9.19 -1.56 5.71
C LYS A 245 9.96 -2.71 5.07
N ASP A 246 11.00 -3.20 5.73
CA ASP A 246 11.86 -4.30 5.23
C ASP A 246 11.12 -5.64 5.14
N THR A 247 10.09 -5.83 5.96
CA THR A 247 9.21 -7.01 5.93
C THR A 247 8.03 -6.88 4.98
N SER A 248 7.78 -5.68 4.44
CA SER A 248 6.80 -5.50 3.36
C SER A 248 7.36 -6.13 2.09
N LEU A 249 6.61 -7.07 1.49
CA LEU A 249 7.00 -7.75 0.24
C LEU A 249 7.38 -6.79 -0.89
N GLY A 250 6.85 -5.56 -0.89
CA GLY A 250 7.21 -4.52 -1.85
C GLY A 250 8.66 -4.02 -1.72
N ALA A 251 9.28 -4.06 -0.53
CA ALA A 251 10.67 -3.66 -0.35
C ALA A 251 11.65 -4.74 -0.84
N GLN A 252 11.29 -6.02 -0.69
CA GLN A 252 12.12 -7.15 -1.13
C GLN A 252 12.15 -7.30 -2.66
N LEU A 253 11.11 -6.84 -3.36
CA LEU A 253 11.07 -6.85 -4.82
C LEU A 253 12.00 -5.81 -5.45
N ILE A 254 12.25 -4.67 -4.77
CA ILE A 254 13.12 -3.60 -5.28
C ILE A 254 14.60 -4.02 -5.24
N GLU A 255 15.04 -4.77 -4.23
CA GLU A 255 16.44 -5.25 -4.15
C GLU A 255 16.79 -6.32 -5.20
N LEU A 256 15.81 -7.03 -5.75
CA LEU A 256 16.04 -8.03 -6.79
C LEU A 256 16.24 -7.43 -8.19
N ASP A 257 15.68 -6.24 -8.45
CA ASP A 257 15.87 -5.53 -9.72
C ASP A 257 17.25 -4.88 -9.84
N ASP A 258 17.86 -4.48 -8.72
CA ASP A 258 19.23 -3.92 -8.72
C ASP A 258 20.32 -4.97 -8.95
N GLN A 259 20.02 -6.27 -8.76
CA GLN A 259 20.96 -7.37 -9.01
C GLN A 259 20.94 -7.92 -10.45
N CYS A 260 19.99 -7.52 -11.30
CA CYS A 260 19.91 -7.99 -12.69
C CYS A 260 20.60 -7.09 -13.74
N ASN A 261 21.16 -5.93 -13.34
CA ASN A 261 21.78 -4.97 -14.27
C ASN A 261 23.30 -5.12 -14.49
N MET A 262 23.91 -6.22 -14.06
CA MET A 262 25.28 -6.57 -14.46
C MET A 262 25.27 -7.51 -15.67
N ALA A 263 24.77 -7.02 -16.80
CA ALA A 263 24.92 -7.74 -18.07
C ALA A 263 26.38 -7.65 -18.55
N PRO A 264 27.00 -8.77 -18.98
CA PRO A 264 28.36 -8.78 -19.49
C PRO A 264 28.42 -8.06 -20.84
N SER A 265 29.45 -7.24 -21.04
CA SER A 265 29.72 -6.56 -22.32
C SER A 265 29.87 -7.59 -23.45
N VAL A 266 28.86 -7.71 -24.29
CA VAL A 266 28.91 -8.49 -25.53
C VAL A 266 29.54 -7.63 -26.61
N GLU A 267 30.73 -8.05 -27.02
CA GLU A 267 31.48 -7.50 -28.15
C GLU A 267 30.76 -7.88 -29.46
N ILE A 268 30.15 -6.90 -30.11
CA ILE A 268 29.41 -7.07 -31.36
C ILE A 268 30.40 -7.16 -32.52
N GLN A 269 30.56 -8.34 -33.10
CA GLN A 269 31.22 -8.49 -34.40
C GLN A 269 30.27 -8.10 -35.55
N PRO A 270 30.78 -7.40 -36.59
CA PRO A 270 29.96 -6.96 -37.71
C PRO A 270 29.58 -8.12 -38.64
N HIS A 271 28.27 -8.31 -38.80
CA HIS A 271 27.63 -9.25 -39.72
C HIS A 271 27.77 -8.75 -41.17
N MET A 272 28.36 -9.56 -42.04
CA MET A 272 28.46 -9.29 -43.49
C MET A 272 27.11 -9.53 -44.18
N ASP A 273 26.75 -8.63 -45.09
CA ASP A 273 25.55 -8.66 -45.93
C ASP A 273 25.52 -9.86 -46.90
N GLU A 274 24.36 -10.52 -47.00
CA GLU A 274 24.07 -11.52 -48.03
C GLU A 274 23.00 -10.96 -49.01
N PRO A 275 23.20 -11.05 -50.35
CA PRO A 275 22.33 -10.41 -51.33
C PRO A 275 21.07 -11.24 -51.66
N PRO A 276 19.97 -10.60 -52.08
CA PRO A 276 18.70 -11.28 -52.32
C PRO A 276 18.67 -12.09 -53.62
N ALA A 277 18.26 -13.35 -53.48
CA ALA A 277 17.95 -14.24 -54.60
C ALA A 277 16.66 -13.80 -55.32
N LYS A 278 16.79 -13.60 -56.64
CA LYS A 278 15.69 -13.42 -57.58
C LYS A 278 15.00 -14.76 -57.83
N ASN A 279 13.69 -14.83 -57.61
CA ASN A 279 12.78 -15.80 -58.21
C ASN A 279 11.43 -15.07 -58.37
N GLY A 280 10.78 -14.97 -59.53
CA GLY A 280 10.74 -15.88 -60.66
C GLY A 280 9.28 -16.25 -60.88
N LEU A 281 8.70 -15.75 -61.97
CA LEU A 281 7.28 -15.83 -62.37
C LEU A 281 6.67 -17.25 -62.34
N LYS A 282 5.34 -17.31 -62.15
CA LYS A 282 4.39 -18.16 -62.92
C LYS A 282 2.94 -17.76 -62.57
N THR A 283 2.26 -16.93 -63.37
CA THR A 283 1.28 -17.29 -64.42
C THR A 283 0.26 -18.38 -64.07
N ARG A 284 -1.02 -18.02 -64.23
CA ARG A 284 -2.04 -18.59 -65.16
C ARG A 284 -3.28 -19.29 -64.56
N TRP A 285 -4.44 -18.80 -65.02
CA TRP A 285 -5.80 -19.40 -65.23
C TRP A 285 -6.48 -20.03 -63.99
N LEU A 286 -7.78 -19.85 -63.72
CA LEU A 286 -8.98 -19.50 -64.49
C LEU A 286 -9.96 -18.79 -63.55
#